data_AF-A0A2X2WLU1-F1
#
_entry.id   AF-A0A2X2WLU1-F1
#
_cell.length_a   1.000
_cell.length_b   1.000
_cell.length_c   1.000
_cell.angle_alpha   90.00
_cell.angle_beta   90.00
_cell.angle_gamma   90.00
#
_symmetry.space_group_name_H-M   'P 1'
#
loop_
_entity.id
_entity.type
_entity.pdbx_description
1 polymer ?
#
loop_
_entity_poly.entity_id
_entity_poly.type
_entity_poly.pdbx_seq_one_letter_code
_entity_poly.pdbx_strand_id
1 'polypeptide(L)'
;MAAENRSKLLRMTIRNIGCIGNEGIDIALDNIVCLVGKNNAGKSTVLRAYELAKGPTAFDASSDRHQHASEDEHSEILLEVHIPDGIR
;
A
#
# COMPACT_ATOMS: atom_id res chain seq x y z
N MET A 1 18.76 -11.80 22.34
CA MET A 1 17.86 -12.15 21.23
C MET A 1 18.42 -11.43 20.02
N ALA A 2 18.89 -12.14 19.00
CA ALA A 2 19.42 -11.49 17.80
C ALA A 2 18.27 -10.71 17.16
N ALA A 3 18.42 -9.39 17.02
CA ALA A 3 17.52 -8.62 16.18
C ALA A 3 17.54 -9.29 14.81
N GLU A 4 16.40 -9.78 14.34
CA GLU A 4 16.32 -10.47 13.05
C GLU A 4 16.87 -9.53 11.98
N ASN A 5 18.00 -9.90 11.39
CA ASN A 5 18.65 -9.16 10.31
C ASN A 5 17.84 -9.38 9.01
N ARG A 6 16.61 -8.86 8.98
CA ARG A 6 15.66 -9.03 7.89
C ARG A 6 15.15 -7.70 7.39
N SER A 7 14.82 -7.63 6.12
CA SER A 7 14.17 -6.45 5.56
C SER A 7 12.81 -6.21 6.23
N LYS A 8 12.50 -4.96 6.54
CA LYS A 8 11.25 -4.56 7.18
C LYS A 8 10.54 -3.51 6.32
N LEU A 9 9.27 -3.75 6.01
CA LEU A 9 8.41 -2.73 5.42
C LEU A 9 8.03 -1.71 6.52
N LEU A 10 8.34 -0.44 6.30
CA LEU A 10 8.19 0.66 7.25
C LEU A 10 6.94 1.49 6.99
N ARG A 11 6.68 1.80 5.71
CA ARG A 11 5.57 2.62 5.29
C ARG A 11 5.07 2.17 3.93
N MET A 12 3.77 2.34 3.71
CA MET A 12 3.13 2.20 2.42
C MET A 12 2.32 3.46 2.14
N THR A 13 2.60 4.10 1.01
CA THR A 13 1.81 5.22 0.49
C THR A 13 0.98 4.72 -0.68
N ILE A 14 -0.32 5.06 -0.69
CA ILE A 14 -1.26 4.64 -1.74
C ILE A 14 -1.90 5.87 -2.35
N ARG A 15 -1.94 5.96 -3.68
CA ARG A 15 -2.63 7.02 -4.43
C ARG A 15 -3.45 6.41 -5.55
N ASN A 16 -4.64 6.96 -5.78
CA ASN A 16 -5.46 6.64 -6.95
C ASN A 16 -5.78 5.15 -7.16
N ILE A 17 -6.10 4.44 -6.08
CA ILE A 17 -6.54 3.04 -6.11
C ILE A 17 -7.83 2.93 -5.31
N GLY A 18 -8.88 2.39 -5.92
CA GLY A 18 -10.21 2.31 -5.30
C GLY A 18 -10.66 3.68 -4.78
N CYS A 19 -11.20 3.71 -3.57
CA CYS A 19 -11.69 4.96 -2.97
C CYS A 19 -10.60 5.96 -2.52
N ILE A 20 -9.31 5.69 -2.78
CA ILE A 20 -8.21 6.59 -2.42
C ILE A 20 -7.90 7.48 -3.64
N GLY A 21 -8.00 8.80 -3.47
CA GLY A 21 -7.78 9.78 -4.54
C GLY A 21 -6.36 10.33 -4.63
N ASN A 22 -6.23 11.44 -5.35
CA ASN A 22 -4.94 12.07 -5.70
C ASN A 22 -4.10 12.47 -4.47
N GLU A 23 -4.75 12.88 -3.36
CA GLU A 23 -4.06 13.23 -2.10
C GLU A 23 -3.33 12.01 -1.48
N GLY A 24 -3.81 10.80 -1.77
CA GLY A 24 -3.27 9.58 -1.20
C GLY A 24 -3.49 9.41 0.29
N ILE A 25 -2.94 8.32 0.81
CA ILE A 25 -2.82 8.05 2.24
C ILE A 25 -1.47 7.42 2.54
N ASP A 26 -0.95 7.73 3.73
CA ASP A 26 0.26 7.13 4.28
C ASP A 26 -0.09 6.18 5.42
N ILE A 27 0.52 5.00 5.41
CA ILE A 27 0.31 3.97 6.42
C ILE A 27 1.65 3.55 6.98
N ALA A 28 1.93 3.95 8.23
CA ALA A 28 3.07 3.44 8.98
C ALA A 28 2.82 1.97 9.36
N LEU A 29 3.81 1.12 9.08
CA LEU A 29 3.74 -0.31 9.28
C LEU A 29 4.65 -0.68 10.45
N ASP A 30 4.01 -0.95 11.58
CA ASP A 30 4.64 -1.44 12.80
C ASP A 30 4.52 -2.96 12.92
N ASN A 31 4.86 -3.51 14.09
CA ASN A 31 4.81 -4.95 14.32
C ASN A 31 3.39 -5.54 14.20
N ILE A 32 2.36 -4.75 14.52
CA ILE A 32 0.95 -5.10 14.37
C ILE A 32 0.22 -3.87 13.84
N VAL A 33 -0.59 -4.03 12.79
CA VAL A 33 -1.36 -2.96 12.16
C VAL A 33 -2.84 -3.34 12.17
N CYS A 34 -3.67 -2.44 12.70
CA CYS A 34 -5.12 -2.63 12.79
C CYS A 34 -5.85 -1.58 11.93
N LEU A 35 -6.53 -2.02 10.87
CA LEU A 35 -7.34 -1.14 10.03
C LEU A 35 -8.77 -1.07 10.59
N VAL A 36 -9.14 0.06 11.18
CA VAL A 36 -10.46 0.31 11.78
C VAL A 36 -11.19 1.46 11.11
N GLY A 37 -12.53 1.39 11.08
CA GLY A 37 -13.35 2.43 10.47
C GLY A 37 -14.70 1.91 9.98
N LYS A 38 -15.58 2.83 9.56
CA LYS A 38 -16.91 2.51 9.03
C LYS A 38 -16.84 1.55 7.83
N ASN A 39 -17.93 0.86 7.54
CA ASN A 39 -18.04 0.07 6.32
C ASN A 39 -17.77 0.97 5.11
N ASN A 40 -17.04 0.41 4.14
CA ASN A 40 -16.65 1.10 2.89
C ASN A 40 -15.72 2.31 3.06
N ALA A 41 -15.09 2.50 4.23
CA ALA A 41 -14.09 3.54 4.45
C ALA A 41 -12.70 3.27 3.81
N GLY A 42 -12.58 2.28 2.92
CA GLY A 42 -11.32 1.96 2.23
C GLY A 42 -10.40 0.95 2.92
N LYS A 43 -10.83 0.30 4.01
CA LYS A 43 -10.02 -0.73 4.69
C LYS A 43 -9.56 -1.86 3.75
N SER A 44 -10.47 -2.39 2.93
CA SER A 44 -10.13 -3.43 1.94
C SER A 44 -9.29 -2.90 0.79
N THR A 45 -9.43 -1.61 0.45
CA THR A 45 -8.58 -0.94 -0.56
C THR A 45 -7.12 -0.92 -0.11
N VAL A 46 -6.86 -0.65 1.16
CA VAL A 46 -5.51 -0.72 1.75
C VAL A 46 -4.90 -2.12 1.60
N LEU A 47 -5.65 -3.17 1.96
CA LEU A 47 -5.19 -4.55 1.82
C LEU A 47 -4.95 -4.92 0.36
N ARG A 48 -5.85 -4.51 -0.55
CA ARG A 48 -5.70 -4.70 -2.00
C ARG A 48 -4.44 -4.02 -2.54
N ALA A 49 -4.12 -2.80 -2.09
CA ALA A 49 -2.91 -2.11 -2.49
C ALA A 49 -1.65 -2.88 -2.05
N TYR A 50 -1.63 -3.41 -0.83
CA TYR A 50 -0.54 -4.26 -0.38
C TYR A 50 -0.40 -5.54 -1.24
N GLU A 51 -1.51 -6.18 -1.59
CA GLU A 51 -1.54 -7.34 -2.47
C GLU A 51 -1.06 -7.02 -3.90
N LEU A 52 -1.41 -5.85 -4.44
CA LEU A 52 -0.93 -5.39 -5.76
C LEU A 52 0.57 -5.12 -5.76
N ALA A 53 1.13 -4.59 -4.66
CA ALA A 53 2.55 -4.27 -4.59
C ALA A 53 3.45 -5.49 -4.34
N LYS A 54 2.96 -6.49 -3.60
CA LYS A 54 3.75 -7.68 -3.23
C LYS A 54 3.38 -8.94 -4.03
N GLY A 55 2.12 -9.06 -4.42
CA GLY A 55 1.54 -10.27 -4.99
C GLY A 55 1.71 -10.38 -6.50
N PRO A 56 1.27 -11.51 -7.09
CA PRO A 56 1.33 -11.73 -8.54
C PRO A 56 0.24 -10.95 -9.31
N THR A 57 -0.71 -10.33 -8.60
CA THR A 57 -1.86 -9.66 -9.21
C THR A 57 -1.42 -8.32 -9.78
N ALA A 58 -1.55 -8.18 -11.10
CA ALA A 58 -1.35 -6.90 -11.77
C ALA A 58 -2.52 -5.94 -11.50
N PHE A 59 -2.23 -4.64 -11.50
CA PHE A 59 -3.26 -3.62 -11.46
C PHE A 59 -4.06 -3.64 -12.78
N ASP A 60 -5.39 -3.73 -12.66
CA ASP A 60 -6.31 -3.62 -13.78
C ASP A 60 -7.24 -2.43 -13.52
N ALA A 61 -7.00 -1.36 -14.27
CA ALA A 61 -7.78 -0.13 -14.19
C ALA A 61 -9.27 -0.39 -14.43
N SER A 62 -9.64 -1.28 -15.36
CA SER A 62 -11.05 -1.58 -15.67
C SER A 62 -11.80 -2.25 -14.50
N SER A 63 -11.06 -2.96 -13.64
CA SER A 63 -11.58 -3.57 -12.42
C SER A 63 -11.66 -2.61 -11.24
N ASP A 64 -11.07 -1.41 -11.36
CA ASP A 64 -11.06 -0.43 -10.29
C ASP A 64 -12.35 0.39 -10.30
N ARG A 65 -13.24 0.07 -9.35
CA ARG A 65 -14.62 0.55 -9.34
C ARG A 65 -14.75 2.05 -9.03
N HIS A 66 -13.66 2.69 -8.60
CA HIS A 66 -13.61 4.13 -8.32
C HIS A 66 -12.24 4.66 -8.75
N GLN A 67 -12.12 5.12 -9.99
CA GLN A 67 -10.92 5.81 -10.45
C GLN A 67 -11.04 7.30 -10.10
N HIS A 68 -10.28 7.73 -9.10
CA HIS A 68 -10.17 9.13 -8.71
C HIS A 68 -8.99 9.86 -9.37
N ALA A 69 -8.16 9.14 -10.14
CA ALA A 69 -7.05 9.72 -10.87
C ALA A 69 -7.55 10.75 -11.89
N SER A 70 -6.96 11.94 -11.89
CA SER A 70 -7.04 12.84 -13.04
C SER A 70 -6.21 12.30 -14.20
N GLU A 71 -6.45 12.77 -15.43
CA GLU A 71 -5.79 12.26 -16.65
C GLU A 71 -4.25 12.24 -16.56
N ASP A 72 -3.66 13.19 -15.83
CA ASP A 72 -2.21 13.34 -15.64
C ASP A 72 -1.65 12.65 -14.38
N GLU A 73 -2.50 12.00 -13.57
CA GLU A 73 -2.09 11.35 -12.33
C GLU A 73 -2.18 9.82 -12.47
N HIS A 74 -1.25 9.11 -11.85
CA HIS A 74 -1.18 7.65 -11.93
C HIS A 74 -1.66 7.00 -10.63
N SER A 75 -2.17 5.77 -10.75
CA SER A 75 -2.31 4.85 -9.61
C SER A 75 -0.93 4.43 -9.13
N GLU A 76 -0.64 4.66 -7.86
CA GLU A 76 0.71 4.47 -7.31
C GLU A 76 0.65 3.80 -5.94
N ILE A 77 1.60 2.89 -5.72
CA ILE A 77 1.90 2.32 -4.41
C ILE A 77 3.40 2.44 -4.19
N LEU A 78 3.79 3.22 -3.18
CA LEU A 78 5.18 3.36 -2.77
C LEU A 78 5.42 2.54 -1.50
N LEU A 79 6.45 1.69 -1.52
CA LEU A 79 6.87 0.88 -0.37
C LEU A 79 8.21 1.38 0.16
N GLU A 80 8.24 1.79 1.42
CA GLU A 80 9.48 2.12 2.11
C GLU A 80 9.96 0.93 2.92
N VAL A 81 11.10 0.38 2.53
CA VAL A 81 11.67 -0.83 3.10
C VAL A 81 13.01 -0.51 3.72
N HIS A 82 13.17 -0.86 5.00
CA HIS A 82 14.48 -0.97 5.61
C HIS A 82 15.15 -2.25 5.11
N ILE A 83 16.28 -2.12 4.42
CA ILE A 83 17.16 -3.24 4.06
C ILE A 83 18.39 -3.13 4.96
N PRO A 84 18.64 -4.10 5.83
CA PRO A 84 19.80 -4.04 6.71
C PRO A 84 21.10 -4.40 5.98
N ASP A 85 22.21 -3.97 6.55
CA ASP A 85 23.54 -4.14 5.96
C ASP A 85 23.90 -5.63 5.77
N GLY A 86 24.57 -5.93 4.65
CA GLY A 86 25.11 -7.26 4.38
C GLY A 86 24.11 -8.28 3.83
N ILE A 87 22.85 -7.91 3.56
CA ILE A 87 21.94 -8.71 2.75
C ILE A 87 22.34 -8.56 1.27
N ARG A 88 22.78 -9.67 0.66
CA ARG A 88 23.07 -9.80 -0.78
C ARG A 88 22.05 -10.71 -1.44
#